data_AF-A0A257LK63-F1
#
_entry.id   AF-A0A257LK63-F1
#
_cell.length_a   1.000
_cell.length_b   1.000
_cell.length_c   1.000
_cell.angle_alpha   90.00
_cell.angle_beta   90.00
_cell.angle_gamma   90.00
#
_symmetry.space_group_name_H-M   'P 1'
#
loop_
_entity.id
_entity.type
_entity.pdbx_description
1 polymer ?
#
loop_
_entity_poly.entity_id
_entity_poly.type
_entity_poly.pdbx_seq_one_letter_code
_entity_poly.pdbx_strand_id
1 'polypeptide(L)'
;MPHRTATAAHRFVALLRGVNVGRGNRLAMADWAALMRGLGLGEVRSLLNSGNAVFSSPVADAAAHAAALRSALQQQLGLDVPVLVKPAAVWAAVVAANVLAVPDVNPSQLLVVLAPDPATLAGLQALRTWLAAQGRSLSDRRWRQWLGLMRCAAASEGRAELDALDLWLAPYVAAATPDDVAPLAHWVQADWLGAVAHDAPWLQRAVQAFEQQLQIEQSARDDADADNAAGKLALARAIGMGAGPGGDGSAGDAGGDGMLRLVSQQLEDQLKRRYSPVHIAARLNQLAELQQQVQTAHDHTTAQARQLAQALTGRLWLPPELAASWQAAHDHTLAVLQALLQRLQLAQQGFAALPVDAQQDRGGP
;
A
#
# COMPACT_ATOMS: atom_id res chain seq x y z
N MET A 1 44.39 -14.21 -35.37
CA MET A 1 42.95 -14.25 -35.74
C MET A 1 42.16 -14.36 -34.45
N PRO A 2 41.56 -13.29 -33.91
CA PRO A 2 40.74 -13.43 -32.71
C PRO A 2 39.40 -14.07 -33.10
N HIS A 3 39.05 -15.13 -32.38
CA HIS A 3 37.75 -15.79 -32.49
C HIS A 3 36.65 -14.79 -32.13
N ARG A 4 35.82 -14.44 -33.12
CA ARG A 4 34.61 -13.65 -32.91
C ARG A 4 33.64 -14.49 -32.08
N THR A 5 33.55 -14.22 -30.79
CA THR A 5 32.53 -14.77 -29.89
C THR A 5 31.16 -14.50 -30.54
N ALA A 6 30.50 -15.57 -30.98
CA ALA A 6 29.14 -15.46 -31.48
C ALA A 6 28.26 -15.04 -30.29
N THR A 7 27.78 -13.80 -30.30
CA THR A 7 26.78 -13.32 -29.35
C THR A 7 25.57 -14.25 -29.42
N ALA A 8 25.11 -14.77 -28.29
CA ALA A 8 23.98 -15.69 -28.25
C ALA A 8 22.75 -15.02 -28.87
N ALA A 9 22.19 -15.62 -29.92
CA ALA A 9 21.03 -15.06 -30.60
C ALA A 9 19.74 -15.41 -29.84
N HIS A 10 18.98 -14.39 -29.45
CA HIS A 10 17.69 -14.54 -28.80
C HIS A 10 16.60 -14.78 -29.85
N ARG A 11 15.68 -15.70 -29.58
CA ARG A 11 14.54 -15.99 -30.46
C ARG A 11 13.29 -15.24 -30.03
N PHE A 12 12.59 -14.69 -31.00
CA PHE A 12 11.38 -13.89 -30.81
C PHE A 12 10.27 -14.36 -31.73
N VAL A 13 9.04 -14.05 -31.34
CA VAL A 13 7.84 -14.14 -32.18
C VAL A 13 7.30 -12.73 -32.37
N ALA A 14 7.08 -12.35 -33.63
CA ALA A 14 6.39 -11.13 -34.03
C ALA A 14 4.98 -11.48 -34.53
N LEU A 15 3.97 -10.77 -34.05
CA LEU A 15 2.57 -10.90 -34.46
C LEU A 15 2.05 -9.55 -34.93
N LEU A 16 1.51 -9.51 -36.14
CA LEU A 16 0.78 -8.36 -36.65
C LEU A 16 -0.71 -8.50 -36.37
N ARG A 17 -1.39 -7.39 -36.10
CA ARG A 17 -2.86 -7.38 -35.96
C ARG A 17 -3.52 -6.68 -37.14
N GLY A 18 -4.55 -7.31 -37.70
CA GLY A 18 -5.42 -6.69 -38.69
C GLY A 18 -4.81 -6.56 -40.09
N VAL A 19 -3.89 -7.47 -40.44
CA VAL A 19 -3.38 -7.62 -41.81
C VAL A 19 -4.19 -8.69 -42.56
N ASN A 20 -4.35 -8.52 -43.87
CA ASN A 20 -5.02 -9.47 -44.76
C ASN A 20 -6.45 -9.87 -44.34
N VAL A 21 -7.17 -8.99 -43.65
CA VAL A 21 -8.57 -9.16 -43.27
C VAL A 21 -9.47 -8.23 -44.09
N GLY A 22 -10.49 -8.79 -44.74
CA GLY A 22 -11.40 -8.01 -45.59
C GLY A 22 -10.68 -7.35 -46.78
N ARG A 23 -10.93 -6.04 -46.98
CA ARG A 23 -10.31 -5.25 -48.07
C ARG A 23 -9.11 -4.40 -47.64
N GLY A 24 -8.77 -4.35 -46.34
CA GLY A 24 -7.73 -3.46 -45.81
C GLY A 24 -6.38 -4.16 -45.53
N ASN A 25 -5.32 -3.36 -45.35
CA ASN A 25 -3.99 -3.76 -44.86
C ASN A 25 -3.43 -5.04 -45.50
N ARG A 26 -3.30 -5.05 -46.83
CA ARG A 26 -2.74 -6.19 -47.56
C ARG A 26 -1.22 -6.23 -47.38
N LEU A 27 -0.72 -7.39 -46.99
CA LEU A 27 0.70 -7.63 -46.78
C LEU A 27 1.07 -9.01 -47.33
N ALA A 28 1.95 -9.05 -48.34
CA ALA A 28 2.55 -10.29 -48.76
C ALA A 28 3.57 -10.77 -47.71
N MET A 29 3.52 -12.05 -47.34
CA MET A 29 4.44 -12.59 -46.34
C MET A 29 5.90 -12.62 -46.81
N ALA A 30 6.12 -12.62 -48.13
CA ALA A 30 7.45 -12.45 -48.72
C ALA A 30 8.03 -11.07 -48.41
N ASP A 31 7.24 -10.00 -48.58
CA ASP A 31 7.63 -8.63 -48.26
C ASP A 31 7.82 -8.46 -46.75
N TRP A 32 6.96 -9.09 -45.94
CA TRP A 32 7.12 -9.12 -44.49
C TRP A 32 8.47 -9.72 -44.07
N ALA A 33 8.79 -10.90 -44.61
CA ALA A 33 10.07 -11.56 -44.31
C ALA A 33 11.28 -10.77 -44.86
N ALA A 34 11.15 -10.15 -46.03
CA ALA A 34 12.19 -9.31 -46.61
C ALA A 34 12.47 -8.06 -45.75
N LEU A 35 11.41 -7.38 -45.28
CA LEU A 35 11.50 -6.22 -44.40
C LEU A 35 12.23 -6.58 -43.09
N MET A 36 11.85 -7.70 -42.46
CA MET A 36 12.51 -8.17 -41.23
C MET A 36 14.00 -8.45 -41.46
N ARG A 37 14.37 -9.09 -42.58
CA ARG A 37 15.78 -9.34 -42.93
C ARG A 37 16.53 -8.04 -43.23
N GLY A 38 15.88 -7.07 -43.87
CA GLY A 38 16.45 -5.75 -44.14
C GLY A 38 16.81 -4.97 -42.86
N LEU A 39 16.11 -5.22 -41.75
CA LEU A 39 16.43 -4.71 -40.42
C LEU A 39 17.57 -5.50 -39.71
N GLY A 40 18.18 -6.48 -40.38
CA GLY A 40 19.25 -7.30 -39.81
C GLY A 40 18.76 -8.44 -38.90
N LEU A 41 17.45 -8.75 -38.91
CA LEU A 41 16.92 -9.87 -38.13
C LEU A 41 17.28 -11.21 -38.79
N GLY A 42 17.76 -12.16 -37.98
CA GLY A 42 18.20 -13.48 -38.39
C GLY A 42 17.08 -14.51 -38.42
N GLU A 43 17.32 -15.64 -39.10
CA GLU A 43 16.47 -16.84 -39.11
C GLU A 43 14.95 -16.57 -39.33
N VAL A 44 14.61 -15.52 -40.08
CA VAL A 44 13.22 -15.07 -40.25
C VAL A 44 12.38 -16.13 -40.96
N ARG A 45 11.30 -16.57 -40.31
CA ARG A 45 10.28 -17.47 -40.86
C ARG A 45 8.88 -16.94 -40.55
N SER A 46 8.03 -16.80 -41.56
CA SER A 46 6.62 -16.42 -41.40
C SER A 46 5.70 -17.66 -41.38
N LEU A 47 4.53 -17.54 -40.73
CA LEU A 47 3.51 -18.58 -40.66
C LEU A 47 2.19 -18.07 -41.26
N LEU A 48 1.65 -18.82 -42.22
CA LEU A 48 0.39 -18.54 -42.91
C LEU A 48 0.35 -17.10 -43.45
N ASN A 49 -0.82 -16.44 -43.46
CA ASN A 49 -1.00 -15.11 -44.05
C ASN A 49 -1.50 -14.05 -43.03
N SER A 50 -1.41 -14.33 -41.73
CA SER A 50 -1.90 -13.45 -40.68
C SER A 50 -0.84 -12.50 -40.11
N GLY A 51 0.37 -12.49 -40.69
CA GLY A 51 1.48 -11.67 -40.19
C GLY A 51 2.17 -12.23 -38.94
N ASN A 52 2.21 -13.56 -38.80
CA ASN A 52 2.96 -14.21 -37.72
C ASN A 52 4.36 -14.55 -38.22
N ALA A 53 5.40 -14.23 -37.45
CA ALA A 53 6.77 -14.59 -37.78
C ALA A 53 7.61 -14.91 -36.55
N VAL A 54 8.64 -15.73 -36.75
CA VAL A 54 9.71 -15.97 -35.79
C VAL A 54 11.03 -15.47 -36.37
N PHE A 55 11.91 -14.95 -35.52
CA PHE A 55 13.21 -14.44 -35.92
C PHE A 55 14.22 -14.52 -34.76
N SER A 56 15.49 -14.35 -35.08
CA SER A 56 16.56 -14.24 -34.10
C SER A 56 17.23 -12.87 -34.13
N SER A 57 17.68 -12.39 -32.96
CA SER A 57 18.39 -11.12 -32.82
C SER A 57 19.41 -11.22 -31.68
N PRO A 58 20.59 -10.60 -31.81
CA PRO A 58 21.53 -10.47 -30.69
C PRO A 58 21.03 -9.49 -29.62
N VAL A 59 20.02 -8.67 -29.92
CA VAL A 59 19.46 -7.68 -28.99
C VAL A 59 18.26 -8.29 -28.26
N ALA A 60 18.36 -8.39 -26.93
CA ALA A 60 17.34 -8.96 -26.05
C ALA A 60 16.18 -7.98 -25.71
N ASP A 61 15.75 -7.16 -26.67
CA ASP A 61 14.74 -6.11 -26.43
C ASP A 61 13.55 -6.26 -27.37
N ALA A 62 12.49 -6.90 -26.86
CA ALA A 62 11.27 -7.12 -27.62
C ALA A 62 10.52 -5.81 -27.95
N ALA A 63 10.56 -4.80 -27.07
CA ALA A 63 9.86 -3.55 -27.28
C ALA A 63 10.52 -2.74 -28.40
N ALA A 64 11.85 -2.67 -28.40
CA ALA A 64 12.62 -2.04 -29.47
C ALA A 64 12.36 -2.73 -30.82
N HIS A 65 12.32 -4.06 -30.87
CA HIS A 65 11.98 -4.79 -32.10
C HIS A 65 10.57 -4.49 -32.59
N ALA A 66 9.57 -4.44 -31.69
CA ALA A 66 8.20 -4.10 -32.06
C ALA A 66 8.10 -2.68 -32.65
N ALA A 67 8.77 -1.71 -32.02
CA ALA A 67 8.80 -0.33 -32.50
C ALA A 67 9.50 -0.19 -33.87
N ALA A 68 10.66 -0.84 -34.05
CA ALA A 68 11.42 -0.83 -35.30
C ALA A 68 10.62 -1.47 -36.45
N LEU A 69 9.98 -2.61 -36.20
CA LEU A 69 9.15 -3.29 -37.18
C LEU A 69 7.92 -2.47 -37.56
N ARG A 70 7.24 -1.84 -36.58
CA ARG A 70 6.11 -0.96 -36.86
C ARG A 70 6.53 0.24 -37.72
N SER A 71 7.65 0.88 -37.37
CA SER A 71 8.20 2.00 -38.13
C SER A 71 8.55 1.59 -39.57
N ALA A 72 9.20 0.44 -39.75
CA ALA A 72 9.57 -0.05 -41.07
C ALA A 72 8.34 -0.41 -41.92
N LEU A 73 7.31 -1.03 -41.34
CA LEU A 73 6.04 -1.32 -42.03
C LEU A 73 5.39 -0.05 -42.54
N GLN A 74 5.35 1.00 -41.73
CA GLN A 74 4.79 2.28 -42.12
C GLN A 74 5.63 2.95 -43.22
N GLN A 75 6.95 2.98 -43.08
CA GLN A 75 7.84 3.70 -44.00
C GLN A 75 8.00 3.01 -45.36
N GLN A 76 8.11 1.67 -45.38
CA GLN A 76 8.43 0.92 -46.58
C GLN A 76 7.19 0.38 -47.30
N LEU A 77 6.15 0.03 -46.55
CA LEU A 77 4.94 -0.63 -47.07
C LEU A 77 3.67 0.20 -46.88
N GLY A 78 3.76 1.38 -46.25
CA GLY A 78 2.60 2.24 -46.01
C GLY A 78 1.58 1.64 -45.03
N LEU A 79 1.97 0.64 -44.23
CA LEU A 79 1.09 -0.08 -43.31
C LEU A 79 1.30 0.39 -41.88
N ASP A 80 0.31 1.09 -41.31
CA ASP A 80 0.25 1.35 -39.87
C ASP A 80 -0.61 0.27 -39.18
N VAL A 81 0.05 -0.81 -38.78
CA VAL A 81 -0.59 -1.93 -38.06
C VAL A 81 0.08 -2.16 -36.72
N PRO A 82 -0.67 -2.57 -35.67
CA PRO A 82 -0.06 -2.94 -34.40
C PRO A 82 0.90 -4.14 -34.56
N VAL A 83 2.09 -4.03 -33.99
CA VAL A 83 3.12 -5.08 -33.95
C VAL A 83 3.36 -5.48 -32.50
N LEU A 84 3.24 -6.78 -32.22
CA LEU A 84 3.57 -7.35 -30.93
C LEU A 84 4.78 -8.27 -31.08
N VAL A 85 5.81 -8.04 -30.27
CA VAL A 85 6.98 -8.92 -30.20
C VAL A 85 7.13 -9.44 -28.78
N LYS A 86 7.33 -10.75 -28.63
CA LYS A 86 7.67 -11.40 -27.36
C LYS A 86 8.77 -12.44 -27.55
N PRO A 87 9.66 -12.65 -26.57
CA PRO A 87 10.63 -13.74 -26.60
C PRO A 87 9.94 -15.10 -26.75
N ALA A 88 10.58 -16.05 -27.43
CA ALA A 88 10.06 -17.40 -27.60
C ALA A 88 9.77 -18.11 -26.26
N ALA A 89 10.54 -17.80 -25.21
CA ALA A 89 10.34 -18.33 -23.87
C ALA A 89 8.97 -17.96 -23.26
N VAL A 90 8.42 -16.77 -23.58
CA VAL A 90 7.08 -16.36 -23.11
C VAL A 90 6.01 -17.27 -23.68
N TRP A 91 6.13 -17.63 -24.96
CA TRP A 91 5.17 -18.54 -25.61
C TRP A 91 5.26 -19.96 -25.06
N ALA A 92 6.47 -20.46 -24.81
CA ALA A 92 6.67 -21.75 -24.16
C ALA A 92 6.03 -21.78 -22.76
N ALA A 93 6.17 -20.70 -21.98
CA ALA A 93 5.54 -20.58 -20.67
C ALA A 93 4.01 -20.56 -20.75
N VAL A 94 3.42 -19.83 -21.72
CA VAL A 94 1.96 -19.82 -21.95
C VAL A 94 1.44 -21.22 -22.28
N VAL A 95 2.14 -21.98 -23.12
CA VAL A 95 1.76 -23.36 -23.46
C VAL A 95 1.85 -24.26 -22.23
N ALA A 96 2.93 -24.16 -21.44
CA ALA A 96 3.13 -24.96 -20.23
C ALA A 96 2.09 -24.66 -19.14
N ALA A 97 1.61 -23.41 -19.05
CA ALA A 97 0.62 -22.97 -18.08
C ALA A 97 -0.84 -23.16 -18.54
N ASN A 98 -1.08 -23.80 -19.68
CA ASN A 98 -2.43 -23.94 -20.22
C ASN A 98 -3.27 -24.95 -19.43
N VAL A 99 -4.08 -24.46 -18.49
CA VAL A 99 -5.02 -25.25 -17.68
C VAL A 99 -6.27 -25.71 -18.45
N LEU A 100 -6.49 -25.20 -19.67
CA LEU A 100 -7.62 -25.55 -20.52
C LEU A 100 -7.34 -26.74 -21.45
N ALA A 101 -6.15 -27.35 -21.35
CA ALA A 101 -5.76 -28.53 -22.10
C ALA A 101 -6.41 -29.81 -21.55
N VAL A 102 -7.75 -29.89 -21.58
CA VAL A 102 -8.52 -31.09 -21.25
C VAL A 102 -8.89 -31.86 -22.52
N PRO A 103 -9.12 -33.19 -22.44
CA PRO A 103 -9.62 -33.97 -23.57
C PRO A 103 -10.91 -33.34 -24.14
N ASP A 104 -11.10 -33.43 -25.46
CA ASP A 104 -12.28 -32.94 -26.20
C ASP A 104 -12.41 -31.43 -26.42
N VAL A 105 -11.41 -30.61 -26.05
CA VAL A 105 -11.41 -29.19 -26.43
C VAL A 105 -10.99 -29.02 -27.89
N ASN A 106 -11.81 -28.35 -28.69
CA ASN A 106 -11.44 -27.96 -30.05
C ASN A 106 -10.31 -26.91 -29.99
N PRO A 107 -9.09 -27.21 -30.49
CA PRO A 107 -7.96 -26.27 -30.42
C PRO A 107 -8.23 -24.95 -31.15
N SER A 108 -9.11 -24.94 -32.15
CA SER A 108 -9.49 -23.73 -32.89
C SER A 108 -10.36 -22.77 -32.08
N GLN A 109 -10.88 -23.22 -30.93
CA GLN A 109 -11.66 -22.42 -29.99
C GLN A 109 -10.82 -21.96 -28.79
N LEU A 110 -9.57 -22.43 -28.66
CA LEU A 110 -8.62 -21.94 -27.66
C LEU A 110 -7.96 -20.66 -28.18
N LEU A 111 -8.21 -19.57 -27.48
CA LEU A 111 -7.69 -18.25 -27.81
C LEU A 111 -6.72 -17.79 -26.73
N VAL A 112 -5.53 -17.39 -27.16
CA VAL A 112 -4.55 -16.69 -26.31
C VAL A 112 -4.63 -15.20 -26.63
N VAL A 113 -4.89 -14.39 -25.62
CA VAL A 113 -4.88 -12.92 -25.73
C VAL A 113 -3.76 -12.40 -24.84
N LEU A 114 -2.80 -11.70 -25.44
CA LEU A 114 -1.74 -11.02 -24.70
C LEU A 114 -2.21 -9.63 -24.32
N ALA A 115 -2.45 -9.42 -23.03
CA ALA A 115 -2.76 -8.09 -22.48
C ALA A 115 -1.46 -7.27 -22.35
N PRO A 116 -1.49 -5.98 -22.73
CA PRO A 116 -0.33 -5.10 -22.57
C PRO A 116 -0.06 -4.73 -21.11
N ASP A 117 -1.10 -4.63 -20.28
CA ASP A 117 -1.01 -4.21 -18.88
C ASP A 117 -1.55 -5.31 -17.92
N PRO A 118 -0.69 -5.90 -17.08
CA PRO A 118 -1.09 -6.86 -16.06
C PRO A 118 -2.06 -6.30 -15.01
N ALA A 119 -1.92 -5.02 -14.63
CA ALA A 119 -2.72 -4.42 -13.57
C ALA A 119 -4.19 -4.26 -14.02
N THR A 120 -4.42 -3.69 -15.20
CA THR A 120 -5.75 -3.60 -15.80
C THR A 120 -6.35 -5.00 -15.97
N LEU A 121 -5.58 -5.99 -16.45
CA LEU A 121 -6.11 -7.34 -16.61
C LEU A 121 -6.57 -7.95 -15.27
N ALA A 122 -5.76 -7.79 -14.22
CA ALA A 122 -6.11 -8.23 -12.87
C ALA A 122 -7.38 -7.54 -12.38
N GLY A 123 -7.53 -6.25 -12.63
CA GLY A 123 -8.73 -5.50 -12.26
C GLY A 123 -9.98 -5.96 -13.02
N LEU A 124 -9.88 -6.18 -14.33
CA LEU A 124 -10.99 -6.69 -15.15
C LEU A 124 -11.40 -8.09 -14.68
N GLN A 125 -10.44 -8.94 -14.30
CA GLN A 125 -10.71 -10.25 -13.73
C GLN A 125 -11.36 -10.14 -12.35
N ALA A 126 -10.87 -9.26 -11.48
CA ALA A 126 -11.43 -9.04 -10.15
C ALA A 126 -12.90 -8.57 -10.25
N LEU A 127 -13.21 -7.63 -11.15
CA LEU A 127 -14.59 -7.20 -11.36
C LEU A 127 -15.46 -8.36 -11.88
N ARG A 128 -14.94 -9.16 -12.82
CA ARG A 128 -15.68 -10.30 -13.35
C ARG A 128 -16.06 -11.28 -12.24
N THR A 129 -15.12 -11.58 -11.34
CA THR A 129 -15.37 -12.43 -10.17
C THR A 129 -16.40 -11.80 -9.24
N TRP A 130 -16.27 -10.51 -8.95
CA TRP A 130 -17.19 -9.78 -8.07
C TRP A 130 -18.62 -9.74 -8.62
N LEU A 131 -18.79 -9.52 -9.93
CA LEU A 131 -20.09 -9.58 -10.60
C LEU A 131 -20.69 -10.99 -10.58
N ALA A 132 -19.86 -12.01 -10.86
CA ALA A 132 -20.30 -13.41 -10.84
C ALA A 132 -20.78 -13.85 -9.45
N ALA A 133 -20.12 -13.40 -8.38
CA ALA A 133 -20.54 -13.66 -7.00
C ALA A 133 -21.93 -13.08 -6.68
N GLN A 134 -22.37 -12.07 -7.42
CA GLN A 134 -23.71 -11.48 -7.33
C GLN A 134 -24.71 -12.07 -8.34
N GLY A 135 -24.35 -13.15 -9.04
CA GLY A 135 -25.18 -13.75 -10.08
C GLY A 135 -25.29 -12.93 -11.36
N ARG A 136 -24.35 -12.02 -11.61
CA ARG A 136 -24.36 -11.08 -12.74
C ARG A 136 -23.23 -11.38 -13.71
N SER A 137 -23.41 -10.96 -14.97
CA SER A 137 -22.37 -11.03 -15.99
C SER A 137 -22.44 -9.84 -16.93
N LEU A 138 -21.30 -9.51 -17.54
CA LEU A 138 -21.21 -8.53 -18.63
C LEU A 138 -20.94 -9.24 -19.94
N SER A 139 -21.66 -8.83 -20.99
CA SER A 139 -21.40 -9.33 -22.33
C SER A 139 -20.03 -8.87 -22.85
N ASP A 140 -19.43 -9.66 -23.73
CA ASP A 140 -18.16 -9.32 -24.40
C ASP A 140 -18.20 -7.98 -25.13
N ARG A 141 -19.39 -7.58 -25.61
CA ARG A 141 -19.60 -6.26 -26.20
C ARG A 141 -19.37 -5.15 -25.17
N ARG A 142 -19.98 -5.26 -23.97
CA ARG A 142 -19.81 -4.27 -22.90
C ARG A 142 -18.37 -4.22 -22.42
N TRP A 143 -17.71 -5.36 -22.24
CA TRP A 143 -16.27 -5.40 -21.90
C TRP A 143 -15.41 -4.64 -22.91
N ARG A 144 -15.63 -4.85 -24.21
CA ARG A 144 -14.89 -4.14 -25.27
C ARG A 144 -15.18 -2.63 -25.29
N GLN A 145 -16.45 -2.25 -25.11
CA GLN A 145 -16.84 -0.84 -25.05
C GLN A 145 -16.21 -0.13 -23.85
N TRP A 146 -16.19 -0.79 -22.69
CA TRP A 146 -15.54 -0.26 -21.50
C TRP A 146 -14.03 -0.08 -21.71
N LEU A 147 -13.34 -1.10 -22.24
CA LEU A 147 -11.92 -1.00 -22.57
C LEU A 147 -11.65 0.15 -23.56
N GLY A 148 -12.54 0.34 -24.53
CA GLY A 148 -12.50 1.49 -25.43
C GLY A 148 -12.61 2.83 -24.68
N LEU A 149 -13.55 2.94 -23.75
CA LEU A 149 -13.78 4.13 -22.94
C LEU A 149 -12.56 4.48 -22.07
N MET A 150 -12.00 3.49 -21.36
CA MET A 150 -10.79 3.67 -20.55
C MET A 150 -9.62 4.15 -21.42
N ARG A 151 -9.45 3.58 -22.61
CA ARG A 151 -8.39 3.99 -23.55
C ARG A 151 -8.61 5.40 -24.09
N CYS A 152 -9.87 5.82 -24.29
CA CYS A 152 -10.18 7.20 -24.65
C CYS A 152 -9.80 8.17 -23.52
N ALA A 153 -10.15 7.84 -22.27
CA ALA A 153 -9.78 8.64 -21.11
C ALA A 153 -8.25 8.77 -21.01
N ALA A 154 -7.53 7.64 -21.02
CA ALA A 154 -6.07 7.63 -20.99
C ALA A 154 -5.44 8.43 -22.13
N ALA A 155 -5.89 8.23 -23.37
CA ALA A 155 -5.36 8.96 -24.52
C ALA A 155 -5.59 10.47 -24.41
N SER A 156 -6.75 10.90 -23.90
CA SER A 156 -7.04 12.33 -23.70
C SER A 156 -6.17 12.98 -22.63
N GLU A 157 -5.66 12.18 -21.70
CA GLU A 157 -4.73 12.58 -20.63
C GLU A 157 -3.25 12.43 -21.07
N GLY A 158 -3.00 12.08 -22.34
CA GLY A 158 -1.65 11.85 -22.87
C GLY A 158 -1.01 10.53 -22.45
N ARG A 159 -1.78 9.61 -21.86
CA ARG A 159 -1.31 8.29 -21.42
C ARG A 159 -1.47 7.27 -22.55
N ALA A 160 -0.39 6.56 -22.87
CA ALA A 160 -0.38 5.50 -23.87
C ALA A 160 -0.89 4.15 -23.33
N GLU A 161 -0.88 4.00 -22.01
CA GLU A 161 -1.23 2.77 -21.29
C GLU A 161 -2.33 3.05 -20.27
N LEU A 162 -3.10 2.00 -19.98
CA LEU A 162 -4.05 2.00 -18.88
C LEU A 162 -3.33 1.71 -17.58
N ASP A 163 -3.94 2.11 -16.47
CA ASP A 163 -3.51 1.74 -15.14
C ASP A 163 -4.71 1.38 -14.25
N ALA A 164 -4.41 1.04 -13.00
CA ALA A 164 -5.42 0.60 -12.04
C ALA A 164 -6.52 1.65 -11.81
N LEU A 165 -6.25 2.96 -11.92
CA LEU A 165 -7.27 3.97 -11.67
C LEU A 165 -8.34 3.96 -12.76
N ASP A 166 -8.03 3.59 -14.01
CA ASP A 166 -8.98 3.60 -15.12
C ASP A 166 -10.25 2.74 -14.87
N LEU A 167 -10.15 1.78 -13.93
CA LEU A 167 -11.30 0.98 -13.47
C LEU A 167 -12.37 1.79 -12.73
N TRP A 168 -12.11 3.04 -12.35
CA TRP A 168 -13.11 3.92 -11.74
C TRP A 168 -14.36 4.12 -12.61
N LEU A 169 -14.25 3.88 -13.92
CA LEU A 169 -15.37 3.93 -14.85
C LEU A 169 -16.32 2.71 -14.73
N ALA A 170 -15.97 1.68 -13.96
CA ALA A 170 -16.77 0.46 -13.79
C ALA A 170 -18.24 0.73 -13.43
N PRO A 171 -18.58 1.63 -12.49
CA PRO A 171 -19.97 1.89 -12.11
C PRO A 171 -20.84 2.37 -13.28
N TYR A 172 -20.25 3.05 -14.27
CA TYR A 172 -21.00 3.62 -15.40
C TYR A 172 -21.17 2.66 -16.59
N VAL A 173 -20.46 1.52 -16.58
CA VAL A 173 -20.52 0.54 -17.67
C VAL A 173 -21.00 -0.84 -17.20
N ALA A 174 -20.64 -1.21 -15.97
CA ALA A 174 -20.99 -2.49 -15.38
C ALA A 174 -22.37 -2.50 -14.70
N ALA A 175 -22.88 -1.34 -14.28
CA ALA A 175 -24.21 -1.22 -13.71
C ALA A 175 -25.29 -1.65 -14.73
N ALA A 176 -26.23 -2.48 -14.29
CA ALA A 176 -27.41 -2.82 -15.06
C ALA A 176 -28.57 -1.87 -14.73
N THR A 177 -28.65 -1.43 -13.47
CA THR A 177 -29.62 -0.45 -12.95
C THR A 177 -28.89 0.67 -12.17
N PRO A 178 -29.55 1.82 -11.91
CA PRO A 178 -28.96 2.89 -11.10
C PRO A 178 -28.53 2.44 -9.70
N ASP A 179 -29.25 1.48 -9.10
CA ASP A 179 -28.94 0.95 -7.76
C ASP A 179 -27.60 0.21 -7.71
N ASP A 180 -27.08 -0.24 -8.85
CA ASP A 180 -25.80 -0.95 -8.95
C ASP A 180 -24.58 -0.03 -8.87
N VAL A 181 -24.77 1.27 -9.10
CA VAL A 181 -23.68 2.25 -9.22
C VAL A 181 -22.94 2.38 -7.89
N ALA A 182 -23.65 2.53 -6.77
CA ALA A 182 -23.01 2.72 -5.47
C ALA A 182 -22.23 1.47 -5.00
N PRO A 183 -22.76 0.23 -5.08
CA PRO A 183 -21.98 -0.98 -4.81
C PRO A 183 -20.74 -1.13 -5.69
N LEU A 184 -20.82 -0.82 -6.98
CA LEU A 184 -19.68 -0.86 -7.90
C LEU A 184 -18.63 0.19 -7.54
N ALA A 185 -19.05 1.42 -7.21
CA ALA A 185 -18.15 2.49 -6.82
C ALA A 185 -17.44 2.14 -5.50
N HIS A 186 -18.17 1.57 -4.54
CA HIS A 186 -17.60 1.08 -3.29
C HIS A 186 -16.61 -0.06 -3.53
N TRP A 187 -16.93 -1.02 -4.40
CA TRP A 187 -16.00 -2.10 -4.77
C TRP A 187 -14.69 -1.56 -5.37
N VAL A 188 -14.78 -0.58 -6.29
CA VAL A 188 -13.57 0.06 -6.84
C VAL A 188 -12.77 0.72 -5.73
N GLN A 189 -13.41 1.51 -4.87
CA GLN A 189 -12.73 2.23 -3.81
C GLN A 189 -12.10 1.29 -2.79
N ALA A 190 -12.85 0.30 -2.30
CA ALA A 190 -12.45 -0.54 -1.18
C ALA A 190 -11.59 -1.72 -1.60
N ASP A 191 -12.08 -2.54 -2.52
CA ASP A 191 -11.46 -3.82 -2.86
C ASP A 191 -10.38 -3.68 -3.92
N TRP A 192 -10.49 -2.67 -4.80
CA TRP A 192 -9.53 -2.47 -5.88
C TRP A 192 -8.46 -1.42 -5.56
N LEU A 193 -8.85 -0.24 -5.08
CA LEU A 193 -7.91 0.84 -4.76
C LEU A 193 -7.40 0.80 -3.31
N GLY A 194 -8.09 0.12 -2.41
CA GLY A 194 -7.75 0.14 -0.98
C GLY A 194 -7.91 1.51 -0.33
N ALA A 195 -8.68 2.42 -0.94
CA ALA A 195 -8.90 3.78 -0.49
C ALA A 195 -10.02 3.84 0.57
N VAL A 196 -9.80 3.13 1.67
CA VAL A 196 -10.74 3.04 2.82
C VAL A 196 -10.08 3.64 4.06
N ALA A 197 -10.86 4.41 4.80
CA ALA A 197 -10.47 4.95 6.09
C ALA A 197 -10.41 3.82 7.13
N HIS A 198 -9.28 3.69 7.82
CA HIS A 198 -9.09 2.67 8.85
C HIS A 198 -8.84 3.32 10.22
N ASP A 199 -9.64 2.92 11.21
CA ASP A 199 -9.51 3.40 12.59
C ASP A 199 -8.55 2.56 13.45
N ALA A 200 -8.08 1.43 12.94
CA ALA A 200 -7.20 0.49 13.65
C ALA A 200 -7.63 0.18 15.11
N PRO A 201 -8.86 -0.32 15.34
CA PRO A 201 -9.45 -0.45 16.67
C PRO A 201 -8.68 -1.37 17.64
N TRP A 202 -7.90 -2.33 17.12
CA TRP A 202 -7.05 -3.18 17.95
C TRP A 202 -5.82 -2.42 18.47
N LEU A 203 -5.19 -1.58 17.64
CA LEU A 203 -4.08 -0.71 18.06
C LEU A 203 -4.57 0.31 19.09
N GLN A 204 -5.75 0.91 18.85
CA GLN A 204 -6.35 1.83 19.82
C GLN A 204 -6.52 1.18 21.20
N ARG A 205 -7.05 -0.05 21.24
CA ARG A 205 -7.22 -0.82 22.49
C ARG A 205 -5.89 -1.18 23.14
N ALA A 206 -4.88 -1.56 22.35
CA ALA A 206 -3.55 -1.87 22.88
C ALA A 206 -2.89 -0.64 23.53
N VAL A 207 -2.92 0.52 22.86
CA VAL A 207 -2.41 1.78 23.41
C VAL A 207 -3.18 2.16 24.68
N GLN A 208 -4.51 2.08 24.67
CA GLN A 208 -5.34 2.37 25.83
C GLN A 208 -5.00 1.48 27.03
N ALA A 209 -4.70 0.19 26.80
CA ALA A 209 -4.31 -0.72 27.87
C ALA A 209 -2.98 -0.29 28.53
N PHE A 210 -1.99 0.15 27.75
CA PHE A 210 -0.74 0.69 28.29
C PHE A 210 -0.93 2.00 29.06
N GLU A 211 -1.79 2.90 28.57
CA GLU A 211 -2.12 4.15 29.27
C GLU A 211 -2.80 3.87 30.62
N GLN A 212 -3.76 2.95 30.65
CA GLN A 212 -4.41 2.53 31.89
C GLN A 212 -3.42 1.87 32.86
N GLN A 213 -2.55 1.00 32.35
CA GLN A 213 -1.50 0.39 33.15
C GLN A 213 -0.54 1.42 33.75
N LEU A 214 -0.12 2.42 32.95
CA LEU A 214 0.71 3.52 33.41
C LEU A 214 0.02 4.32 34.51
N GLN A 215 -1.27 4.66 34.34
CA GLN A 215 -2.03 5.39 35.34
C GLN A 215 -2.12 4.62 36.67
N ILE A 216 -2.35 3.30 36.61
CA ILE A 216 -2.35 2.44 37.79
C ILE A 216 -0.97 2.48 38.46
N GLU A 217 0.11 2.32 37.70
CA GLU A 217 1.48 2.30 38.24
C GLU A 217 1.91 3.67 38.82
N GLN A 218 1.50 4.78 38.20
CA GLN A 218 1.77 6.13 38.72
C GLN A 218 1.00 6.46 40.00
N SER A 219 -0.18 5.86 40.19
CA SER A 219 -1.04 6.08 41.36
C SER A 219 -0.79 5.11 42.51
N ALA A 220 0.03 4.07 42.29
CA ALA A 220 0.31 3.04 43.27
C ALA A 220 1.13 3.59 44.47
N ARG A 221 0.72 3.21 45.67
CA ARG A 221 1.40 3.54 46.94
C ARG A 221 1.95 2.26 47.58
N ASP A 222 3.05 2.38 48.32
CA ASP A 222 3.56 1.27 49.13
C ASP A 222 2.86 1.26 50.50
N ASP A 223 2.03 0.24 50.73
CA ASP A 223 1.20 0.10 51.94
C ASP A 223 2.03 0.05 53.24
N ALA A 224 3.28 -0.44 53.17
CA ALA A 224 4.17 -0.52 54.33
C ALA A 224 4.68 0.85 54.80
N ASP A 225 4.89 1.80 53.87
CA ASP A 225 5.34 3.16 54.20
C ASP A 225 4.16 4.11 54.44
N ALA A 226 2.95 3.76 53.99
CA ALA A 226 1.70 4.50 54.21
C ALA A 226 1.41 4.74 55.70
N ASP A 227 1.48 3.69 56.53
CA ASP A 227 1.24 3.79 57.97
C ASP A 227 2.31 4.64 58.68
N ASN A 228 3.56 4.50 58.26
CA ASN A 228 4.70 5.24 58.83
C ASN A 228 4.65 6.74 58.46
N ALA A 229 4.29 7.06 57.21
CA ALA A 229 4.12 8.43 56.74
C ALA A 229 2.90 9.12 57.36
N ALA A 230 1.79 8.40 57.56
CA ALA A 230 0.61 8.92 58.25
C ALA A 230 0.96 9.35 59.68
N GLY A 231 1.76 8.56 60.40
CA GLY A 231 2.29 8.92 61.72
C GLY A 231 3.17 10.18 61.70
N LYS A 232 4.06 10.31 60.71
CA LYS A 232 4.94 11.48 60.54
C LYS A 232 4.17 12.75 60.16
N LEU A 233 3.12 12.65 59.34
CA LEU A 233 2.23 13.77 58.99
C LEU A 233 1.42 14.24 60.20
N ALA A 234 0.90 13.32 61.01
CA ALA A 234 0.20 13.66 62.26
C ALA A 234 1.14 14.39 63.23
N LEU A 235 2.39 13.94 63.34
CA LEU A 235 3.43 14.59 64.15
C LEU A 235 3.80 15.98 63.61
N ALA A 236 4.03 16.13 62.30
CA ALA A 236 4.35 17.41 61.68
C ALA A 236 3.21 18.44 61.83
N ARG A 237 1.95 18.00 61.72
CA ARG A 237 0.77 18.84 61.95
C ARG A 237 0.62 19.23 63.43
N ALA A 238 0.95 18.35 64.36
CA ALA A 238 0.98 18.66 65.80
C ALA A 238 2.08 19.66 66.17
N ILE A 239 3.26 19.56 65.54
CA ILE A 239 4.37 20.51 65.73
C ILE A 239 4.05 21.87 65.09
N GLY A 240 3.44 21.89 63.90
CA GLY A 240 3.00 23.12 63.22
C GLY A 240 1.83 23.82 63.93
N MET A 241 0.97 23.08 64.63
CA MET A 241 -0.07 23.64 65.52
C MET A 241 0.42 23.91 66.94
N GLY A 242 1.72 23.71 67.22
CA GLY A 242 2.36 23.94 68.52
C GLY A 242 2.60 25.41 68.88
N ALA A 243 2.07 26.37 68.13
CA ALA A 243 1.90 27.74 68.60
C ALA A 243 0.62 27.80 69.44
N GLY A 244 0.76 27.60 70.75
CA GLY A 244 -0.37 27.63 71.70
C GLY A 244 -1.18 28.92 71.62
N PRO A 245 -2.45 28.91 72.10
CA PRO A 245 -3.30 30.08 72.08
C PRO A 245 -2.75 31.12 73.07
N GLY A 246 -2.05 32.13 72.56
CA GLY A 246 -1.60 33.27 73.34
C GLY A 246 -0.46 34.03 72.71
N GLY A 247 -0.79 35.03 71.88
CA GLY A 247 0.19 36.00 71.39
C GLY A 247 -0.30 36.78 70.18
N ASP A 248 -0.93 37.92 70.41
CA ASP A 248 -1.18 38.96 69.41
C ASP A 248 0.13 39.33 68.70
N GLY A 249 0.13 39.35 67.36
CA GLY A 249 1.30 39.80 66.61
C GLY A 249 1.19 39.57 65.12
N SER A 250 0.94 40.65 64.38
CA SER A 250 0.90 40.79 62.93
C SER A 250 2.05 40.13 62.14
N ALA A 251 1.69 39.74 60.91
CA ALA A 251 2.51 39.71 59.70
C ALA A 251 3.71 38.74 59.66
N GLY A 252 3.51 37.59 59.01
CA GLY A 252 4.61 36.73 58.57
C GLY A 252 4.26 35.29 58.18
N ASP A 253 3.03 34.94 57.83
CA ASP A 253 2.63 33.55 57.60
C ASP A 253 2.79 33.08 56.14
N ALA A 254 4.03 33.16 55.64
CA ALA A 254 4.41 32.54 54.36
C ALA A 254 5.38 31.35 54.55
N GLY A 255 6.01 31.22 55.73
CA GLY A 255 6.97 30.16 56.03
C GLY A 255 6.34 28.83 56.46
N GLY A 256 5.21 28.87 57.17
CA GLY A 256 4.51 27.68 57.66
C GLY A 256 3.84 26.86 56.55
N ASP A 257 3.11 27.53 55.65
CA ASP A 257 2.46 26.89 54.49
C ASP A 257 3.48 26.33 53.48
N GLY A 258 4.60 27.03 53.26
CA GLY A 258 5.69 26.55 52.41
C GLY A 258 6.41 25.32 52.97
N MET A 259 6.66 25.29 54.28
CA MET A 259 7.28 24.13 54.94
C MET A 259 6.34 22.93 55.01
N LEU A 260 5.05 23.14 55.26
CA LEU A 260 4.04 22.09 55.20
C LEU A 260 3.88 21.52 53.79
N ARG A 261 3.92 22.34 52.74
CA ARG A 261 3.93 21.87 51.35
C ARG A 261 5.19 21.06 51.00
N LEU A 262 6.37 21.53 51.40
CA LEU A 262 7.62 20.80 51.18
C LEU A 262 7.65 19.45 51.90
N VAL A 263 7.20 19.41 53.16
CA VAL A 263 7.11 18.18 53.95
C VAL A 263 6.05 17.25 53.36
N SER A 264 4.90 17.77 52.92
CA SER A 264 3.86 16.98 52.21
C SER A 264 4.40 16.38 50.92
N GLN A 265 5.12 17.16 50.10
CA GLN A 265 5.74 16.68 48.87
C GLN A 265 6.79 15.60 49.13
N GLN A 266 7.65 15.80 50.14
CA GLN A 266 8.65 14.79 50.53
C GLN A 266 8.03 13.50 51.07
N LEU A 267 6.92 13.59 51.81
CA LEU A 267 6.18 12.42 52.30
C LEU A 267 5.43 11.72 51.16
N GLU A 268 4.81 12.47 50.25
CA GLU A 268 4.18 11.93 49.04
C GLU A 268 5.20 11.20 48.16
N ASP A 269 6.42 11.75 48.02
CA ASP A 269 7.51 11.11 47.28
C ASP A 269 8.07 9.85 47.97
N GLN A 270 8.00 9.78 49.32
CA GLN A 270 8.34 8.57 50.07
C GLN A 270 7.27 7.47 49.97
N LEU A 271 6.01 7.84 49.69
CA LEU A 271 4.89 6.91 49.61
C LEU A 271 4.65 6.31 48.23
N LYS A 272 5.25 6.89 47.18
CA LYS A 272 5.14 6.38 45.82
C LYS A 272 5.81 5.02 45.73
N ARG A 273 5.08 4.05 45.16
CA ARG A 273 5.63 2.74 44.86
C ARG A 273 6.84 2.87 43.94
N ARG A 274 7.90 2.13 44.28
CA ARG A 274 9.11 2.05 43.46
C ARG A 274 9.12 0.77 42.64
N TYR A 275 9.75 0.85 41.47
CA TYR A 275 9.78 -0.22 40.49
C TYR A 275 11.22 -0.66 40.21
N SER A 276 11.42 -1.94 39.91
CA SER A 276 12.74 -2.43 39.50
C SER A 276 13.11 -1.93 38.09
N PRO A 277 14.40 -1.70 37.81
CA PRO A 277 14.84 -1.33 36.46
C PRO A 277 14.40 -2.33 35.38
N VAL A 278 14.35 -3.62 35.73
CA VAL A 278 13.94 -4.70 34.82
C VAL A 278 12.46 -4.59 34.44
N HIS A 279 11.57 -4.24 35.39
CA HIS A 279 10.15 -4.03 35.10
C HIS A 279 9.94 -2.87 34.12
N ILE A 280 10.60 -1.75 34.38
CA ILE A 280 10.51 -0.57 33.51
C ILE A 280 11.08 -0.91 32.12
N ALA A 281 12.25 -1.54 32.04
CA ALA A 281 12.84 -1.97 30.78
C ALA A 281 11.91 -2.91 29.99
N ALA A 282 11.26 -3.87 30.65
CA ALA A 282 10.29 -4.75 30.01
C ALA A 282 9.10 -3.98 29.42
N ARG A 283 8.54 -3.00 30.15
CA ARG A 283 7.45 -2.14 29.66
C ARG A 283 7.88 -1.28 28.48
N LEU A 284 9.07 -0.69 28.54
CA LEU A 284 9.62 0.11 27.46
C LEU A 284 9.85 -0.72 26.18
N ASN A 285 10.32 -1.96 26.32
CA ASN A 285 10.48 -2.86 25.17
C ASN A 285 9.14 -3.23 24.55
N GLN A 286 8.13 -3.56 25.35
CA GLN A 286 6.77 -3.84 24.84
C GLN A 286 6.17 -2.63 24.09
N LEU A 287 6.35 -1.42 24.62
CA LEU A 287 5.92 -0.19 23.96
C LEU A 287 6.70 0.07 22.66
N ALA A 288 8.00 -0.21 22.63
CA ALA A 288 8.82 -0.06 21.43
C ALA A 288 8.38 -1.02 20.32
N GLU A 289 8.06 -2.28 20.65
CA GLU A 289 7.50 -3.25 19.69
C GLU A 289 6.17 -2.76 19.11
N LEU A 290 5.25 -2.27 19.96
CA LEU A 290 3.97 -1.74 19.51
C LEU A 290 4.16 -0.47 18.66
N GLN A 291 5.07 0.42 19.05
CA GLN A 291 5.41 1.61 18.26
C GLN A 291 5.97 1.23 16.89
N GLN A 292 6.84 0.22 16.81
CA GLN A 292 7.36 -0.27 15.53
C GLN A 292 6.25 -0.81 14.63
N GLN A 293 5.26 -1.51 15.19
CA GLN A 293 4.09 -1.99 14.43
C GLN A 293 3.26 -0.83 13.87
N VAL A 294 2.95 0.19 14.70
CA VAL A 294 2.22 1.38 14.25
C VAL A 294 3.03 2.15 13.19
N GLN A 295 4.34 2.31 13.39
CA GLN A 295 5.23 3.01 12.44
C GLN A 295 5.28 2.28 11.09
N THR A 296 5.39 0.96 11.10
CA THR A 296 5.38 0.15 9.87
C THR A 296 4.08 0.34 9.10
N ALA A 297 2.93 0.33 9.80
CA ALA A 297 1.64 0.62 9.19
C ALA A 297 1.57 2.05 8.62
N HIS A 298 2.04 3.04 9.39
CA HIS A 298 2.07 4.45 8.98
C HIS A 298 2.91 4.66 7.71
N ASP A 299 4.10 4.07 7.65
CA ASP A 299 5.00 4.20 6.51
C ASP A 299 4.41 3.53 5.26
N HIS A 300 3.76 2.37 5.43
CA HIS A 300 3.05 1.70 4.35
C HIS A 300 1.90 2.55 3.81
N THR A 301 1.02 3.07 4.67
CA THR A 301 -0.09 3.94 4.26
C THR A 301 0.42 5.24 3.63
N THR A 302 1.54 5.78 4.12
CA THR A 302 2.17 6.99 3.54
C THR A 302 2.63 6.73 2.11
N ALA A 303 3.24 5.56 1.86
CA ALA A 303 3.66 5.18 0.51
C ALA A 303 2.45 5.02 -0.43
N GLN A 304 1.38 4.36 0.03
CA GLN A 304 0.14 4.20 -0.73
C GLN A 304 -0.51 5.56 -1.07
N ALA A 305 -0.62 6.46 -0.08
CA ALA A 305 -1.17 7.80 -0.26
C ALA A 305 -0.39 8.60 -1.30
N ARG A 306 0.94 8.56 -1.26
CA ARG A 306 1.80 9.24 -2.25
C ARG A 306 1.64 8.64 -3.65
N GLN A 307 1.61 7.31 -3.75
CA GLN A 307 1.41 6.63 -5.02
C GLN A 307 0.07 7.01 -5.64
N LEU A 308 -1.00 7.03 -4.84
CA LEU A 308 -2.32 7.47 -5.28
C LEU A 308 -2.29 8.93 -5.74
N ALA A 309 -1.77 9.85 -4.93
CA ALA A 309 -1.67 11.27 -5.29
C ALA A 309 -0.92 11.51 -6.60
N GLN A 310 0.19 10.78 -6.81
CA GLN A 310 0.93 10.81 -8.06
C GLN A 310 0.09 10.28 -9.23
N ALA A 311 -0.60 9.16 -9.04
CA ALA A 311 -1.44 8.56 -10.07
C ALA A 311 -2.67 9.43 -10.42
N LEU A 312 -3.19 10.22 -9.48
CA LEU A 312 -4.29 11.17 -9.68
C LEU A 312 -3.88 12.42 -10.45
N THR A 313 -2.59 12.72 -10.52
CA THR A 313 -2.09 13.91 -11.22
C THR A 313 -2.38 13.81 -12.72
N GLY A 314 -3.02 14.84 -13.28
CA GLY A 314 -3.32 14.90 -14.71
C GLY A 314 -4.54 14.09 -15.16
N ARG A 315 -5.34 13.54 -14.22
CA ARG A 315 -6.62 12.92 -14.55
C ARG A 315 -7.63 13.99 -14.97
N LEU A 316 -8.09 13.92 -16.21
CA LEU A 316 -9.05 14.86 -16.79
C LEU A 316 -10.48 14.38 -16.62
N TRP A 317 -10.70 13.06 -16.61
CA TRP A 317 -12.05 12.47 -16.56
C TRP A 317 -12.52 12.17 -15.15
N LEU A 318 -11.58 11.98 -14.21
CA LEU A 318 -11.91 11.62 -12.84
C LEU A 318 -12.49 12.83 -12.09
N PRO A 319 -13.68 12.74 -11.50
CA PRO A 319 -14.25 13.85 -10.75
C PRO A 319 -13.35 14.25 -9.57
N PRO A 320 -13.06 15.54 -9.37
CA PRO A 320 -12.13 16.00 -8.33
C PRO A 320 -12.63 15.64 -6.93
N GLU A 321 -13.94 15.63 -6.70
CA GLU A 321 -14.54 15.20 -5.43
C GLU A 321 -14.30 13.72 -5.13
N LEU A 322 -14.30 12.87 -6.16
CA LEU A 322 -14.03 11.44 -6.02
C LEU A 322 -12.53 11.19 -5.78
N ALA A 323 -11.66 11.89 -6.50
CA ALA A 323 -10.23 11.87 -6.25
C ALA A 323 -9.89 12.31 -4.81
N ALA A 324 -10.53 13.39 -4.36
CA ALA A 324 -10.35 13.92 -3.01
C ALA A 324 -10.86 12.95 -1.94
N SER A 325 -11.97 12.24 -2.18
CA SER A 325 -12.48 11.27 -1.20
C SER A 325 -11.55 10.08 -0.99
N TRP A 326 -10.90 9.59 -2.05
CA TRP A 326 -9.92 8.52 -1.94
C TRP A 326 -8.66 8.96 -1.20
N GLN A 327 -8.17 10.18 -1.47
CA GLN A 327 -7.05 10.76 -0.74
C GLN A 327 -7.40 10.94 0.75
N ALA A 328 -8.58 11.48 1.03
CA ALA A 328 -9.06 11.70 2.40
C ALA A 328 -9.15 10.41 3.23
N ALA A 329 -9.44 9.27 2.59
CA ALA A 329 -9.47 7.97 3.27
C ALA A 329 -8.08 7.56 3.80
N HIS A 330 -7.03 7.78 3.00
CA HIS A 330 -5.65 7.56 3.46
C HIS A 330 -5.22 8.60 4.50
N ASP A 331 -5.57 9.87 4.30
CA ASP A 331 -5.25 10.96 5.22
C ASP A 331 -5.86 10.72 6.62
N HIS A 332 -7.11 10.23 6.67
CA HIS A 332 -7.75 9.80 7.92
C HIS A 332 -6.96 8.70 8.62
N THR A 333 -6.60 7.65 7.89
CA THR A 333 -5.83 6.53 8.44
C THR A 333 -4.48 7.00 8.98
N LEU A 334 -3.79 7.88 8.26
CA LEU A 334 -2.53 8.48 8.70
C LEU A 334 -2.71 9.31 9.96
N ALA A 335 -3.77 10.13 10.06
CA ALA A 335 -4.06 10.91 11.25
C ALA A 335 -4.29 10.01 12.48
N VAL A 336 -5.03 8.89 12.31
CA VAL A 336 -5.23 7.90 13.38
C VAL A 336 -3.91 7.29 13.83
N LEU A 337 -3.08 6.83 12.89
CA LEU A 337 -1.78 6.21 13.21
C LEU A 337 -0.81 7.20 13.86
N GLN A 338 -0.79 8.45 13.39
CA GLN A 338 0.02 9.51 13.98
C GLN A 338 -0.41 9.84 15.41
N ALA A 339 -1.72 9.90 15.68
CA ALA A 339 -2.25 10.09 17.02
C ALA A 339 -1.86 8.94 17.96
N LEU A 340 -1.85 7.69 17.46
CA LEU A 340 -1.40 6.53 18.22
C LEU A 340 0.11 6.57 18.53
N LEU A 341 0.93 6.99 17.57
CA LEU A 341 2.38 7.17 17.78
C LEU A 341 2.67 8.22 18.87
N GLN A 342 1.94 9.35 18.85
CA GLN A 342 2.07 10.39 19.87
C GLN A 342 1.71 9.87 21.27
N ARG A 343 0.60 9.14 21.38
CA ARG A 343 0.16 8.52 22.64
C ARG A 343 1.15 7.49 23.17
N LEU A 344 1.70 6.65 22.29
CA LEU A 344 2.74 5.69 22.65
C LEU A 344 4.01 6.38 23.16
N GLN A 345 4.43 7.47 22.52
CA GLN A 345 5.58 8.25 22.97
C GLN A 345 5.35 8.87 24.36
N LEU A 346 4.15 9.38 24.64
CA LEU A 346 3.78 9.88 25.96
C LEU A 346 3.79 8.76 27.01
N ALA A 347 3.23 7.59 26.68
CA ALA A 347 3.26 6.43 27.57
C ALA A 347 4.70 5.98 27.87
N GLN A 348 5.55 5.93 26.85
CA GLN A 348 6.97 5.58 27.00
C GLN A 348 7.70 6.55 27.95
N GLN A 349 7.50 7.85 27.78
CA GLN A 349 8.04 8.88 28.68
C GLN A 349 7.51 8.70 30.11
N GLY A 350 6.22 8.37 30.27
CA GLY A 350 5.60 8.13 31.56
C GLY A 350 6.18 6.93 32.29
N PHE A 351 6.37 5.79 31.61
CA PHE A 351 7.01 4.61 32.21
C PHE A 351 8.48 4.84 32.54
N ALA A 352 9.21 5.55 31.67
CA ALA A 352 10.61 5.90 31.91
C ALA A 352 10.81 6.85 33.11
N ALA A 353 9.77 7.62 33.47
CA ALA A 353 9.77 8.54 34.60
C ALA A 353 9.31 7.90 35.93
N LEU A 354 8.95 6.61 35.95
CA LEU A 354 8.54 5.94 37.18
C LEU A 354 9.69 5.86 38.20
N PRO A 355 9.42 5.99 39.52
CA PRO A 355 10.45 5.90 40.55
C PRO A 355 11.13 4.52 40.57
N VAL A 356 12.47 4.51 40.61
CA VAL A 356 13.27 3.27 40.54
C VAL A 356 13.82 2.87 41.91
N ASP A 357 13.80 1.57 42.22
CA ASP A 357 14.45 1.02 43.40
C ASP A 357 15.97 0.90 43.22
N ALA A 358 16.69 1.90 43.73
CA ALA A 358 18.15 1.96 43.68
C ALA A 358 18.90 0.87 44.49
N GLN A 359 18.20 0.06 45.30
CA GLN A 359 18.82 -1.00 46.11
C GLN A 359 19.02 -2.32 45.36
N GLN A 360 18.33 -2.55 44.23
CA GLN A 360 18.54 -3.75 43.40
C GLN A 360 19.64 -3.59 42.33
N ASP A 361 20.13 -2.37 42.11
CA ASP A 361 21.21 -2.08 41.15
C ASP A 361 22.62 -2.41 41.69
N ARG A 362 22.73 -2.82 42.97
CA ARG A 362 24.00 -3.19 43.65
C ARG A 362 24.14 -4.68 43.94
N GLY A 363 23.34 -5.52 43.28
CA GLY A 363 23.37 -6.98 43.43
C GLY A 363 23.86 -7.68 42.16
N GLY A 364 25.14 -7.55 41.85
CA GLY A 364 25.86 -8.43 40.93
C GLY A 364 27.29 -8.64 41.45
N PRO A 365 27.95 -9.78 41.18
CA PRO A 365 27.67 -10.77 40.14
C PRO A 365 26.95 -12.04 40.59
#